data_AF-A0AAV7GBM5-F1
#
_entry.id   AF-A0AAV7GBM5-F1
#
_cell.length_a   1.000
_cell.length_b   1.000
_cell.length_c   1.000
_cell.angle_alpha   90.00
_cell.angle_beta   90.00
_cell.angle_gamma   90.00
#
_symmetry.space_group_name_H-M   'P 1'
#
loop_
_entity.id
_entity.type
_entity.pdbx_description
1 polymer ?
#
loop_
_entity_poly.entity_id
_entity_poly.type
_entity_poly.pdbx_seq_one_letter_code
_entity_poly.pdbx_strand_id
1 'polypeptide(L)'
;MTVAAGIGYALIALGPALSIFVSVIAKKPFLVLTLLSSTLFWLVSLILLSAAWRAFLPIKSSALWAYVIVIVTSVSFQEGVRLVFWKLYKKLEEMLNAFADRTSKPRLFLTDKMQIGLGPKWMRKVEGCIRALPGSDVLYGLNTVRSVQGLLHRHLDALLNRQEFPHHGRMWAKKLVHETKIRLLFCAAGGLGHGVAHAVFFCLSLLTPAFGGATYYVERCSHMPFFLISAVISLAFLLIHTFSMVIAFNGYAESRKSDQFFVPVIHMVAAIMTLINLAPGGCAIGVPLLCISAAVTLQYCWMMVCRRLREN
;
A
#
# COMPACT_ATOMS: atom_id res chain seq x y z
N MET A 1 -28.09 1.03 20.43
CA MET A 1 -27.66 0.66 19.09
C MET A 1 -28.11 -0.76 18.86
N THR A 2 -28.78 -1.01 17.75
CA THR A 2 -29.04 -2.38 17.32
C THR A 2 -27.72 -3.03 16.90
N VAL A 3 -27.59 -4.35 17.08
CA VAL A 3 -26.44 -5.12 16.58
C VAL A 3 -26.16 -4.81 15.10
N ALA A 4 -27.22 -4.58 14.32
CA ALA A 4 -27.15 -4.15 12.93
C ALA A 4 -26.34 -2.86 12.72
N ALA A 5 -26.49 -1.85 13.58
CA ALA A 5 -25.74 -0.61 13.46
C ALA A 5 -24.25 -0.79 13.80
N GLY A 6 -23.94 -1.59 14.83
CA GLY A 6 -22.56 -1.96 15.16
C GLY A 6 -21.86 -2.69 14.00
N ILE A 7 -22.54 -3.66 13.38
CA ILE A 7 -22.06 -4.33 12.17
C ILE A 7 -21.89 -3.34 11.01
N GLY A 8 -22.84 -2.42 10.82
CA GLY A 8 -22.75 -1.38 9.80
C GLY A 8 -21.49 -0.51 9.94
N TYR A 9 -21.19 -0.04 11.15
CA TYR A 9 -19.97 0.74 11.41
C TYR A 9 -18.69 -0.07 11.21
N ALA A 10 -18.68 -1.34 11.62
CA ALA A 10 -17.55 -2.22 11.36
C ALA A 10 -17.30 -2.41 9.85
N LEU A 11 -18.37 -2.57 9.06
CA LEU A 11 -18.28 -2.68 7.61
C LEU A 11 -17.86 -1.37 6.94
N ILE A 12 -18.24 -0.20 7.46
CA ILE A 12 -17.73 1.09 6.97
C ILE A 12 -16.22 1.18 7.22
N ALA A 13 -15.77 0.86 8.44
CA ALA A 13 -14.37 0.98 8.82
C ALA A 13 -13.46 -0.05 8.12
N LEU A 14 -13.89 -1.32 8.04
CA LEU A 14 -13.05 -2.45 7.60
C LEU A 14 -13.47 -3.05 6.25
N GLY A 15 -14.62 -2.66 5.69
CA GLY A 15 -15.17 -3.27 4.47
C GLY A 15 -14.21 -3.26 3.28
N PRO A 16 -13.57 -2.13 2.94
CA PRO A 16 -12.59 -2.09 1.86
C PRO A 16 -11.39 -3.01 2.11
N ALA A 17 -10.93 -3.10 3.36
CA ALA A 17 -9.84 -4.01 3.72
C ALA A 17 -10.24 -5.47 3.61
N LEU A 18 -11.43 -5.84 4.09
CA LEU A 18 -11.96 -7.19 3.97
C LEU A 18 -12.11 -7.59 2.50
N SER A 19 -12.59 -6.67 1.66
CA SER A 19 -12.71 -6.90 0.22
C SER A 19 -11.37 -7.18 -0.45
N ILE A 20 -10.35 -6.36 -0.18
CA ILE A 20 -8.99 -6.56 -0.72
C ILE A 20 -8.37 -7.85 -0.17
N PHE A 21 -8.57 -8.13 1.12
CA PHE A 21 -8.04 -9.30 1.78
C PHE A 21 -8.56 -10.59 1.15
N VAL A 22 -9.88 -10.75 1.05
CA VAL A 22 -10.51 -11.96 0.51
C VAL A 22 -10.24 -12.12 -0.98
N SER A 23 -10.28 -11.03 -1.75
CA SER A 23 -10.19 -11.10 -3.21
C SER A 23 -8.75 -11.32 -3.73
N VAL A 24 -7.74 -10.82 -3.02
CA VAL A 24 -6.35 -10.78 -3.51
C VAL A 24 -5.36 -11.45 -2.56
N ILE A 25 -5.36 -11.04 -1.28
CA ILE A 25 -4.30 -11.41 -0.33
C ILE A 25 -4.46 -12.86 0.15
N ALA A 26 -5.67 -13.28 0.49
CA ALA A 26 -5.97 -14.61 1.01
C ALA A 26 -5.64 -15.74 0.01
N LYS A 27 -5.56 -15.43 -1.29
CA LYS A 27 -5.22 -16.39 -2.35
C LYS A 27 -3.74 -16.79 -2.36
N LYS A 28 -2.87 -16.07 -1.64
CA LYS A 28 -1.42 -16.29 -1.65
C LYS A 28 -0.87 -16.22 -0.21
N PRO A 29 -0.36 -17.33 0.35
CA PRO A 29 0.05 -17.38 1.76
C PRO A 29 1.16 -16.37 2.10
N PHE A 30 2.07 -16.11 1.16
CA PHE A 30 3.15 -15.16 1.38
C PHE A 30 2.69 -13.69 1.47
N LEU A 31 1.58 -13.32 0.80
CA LEU A 31 0.96 -12.00 0.97
C LEU A 31 0.31 -11.88 2.36
N VAL A 32 -0.31 -12.95 2.86
CA VAL A 32 -0.87 -13.00 4.21
C VAL A 32 0.23 -12.82 5.27
N LEU A 33 1.37 -13.51 5.12
CA LEU A 33 2.51 -13.36 6.02
C LEU A 33 3.04 -11.92 6.03
N THR A 34 3.14 -11.29 4.86
CA THR A 34 3.56 -9.89 4.76
C THR A 34 2.60 -8.96 5.49
N LEU A 35 1.29 -9.16 5.31
CA LEU A 35 0.26 -8.39 6.01
C LEU A 35 0.37 -8.55 7.53
N LEU A 36 0.43 -9.79 8.03
CA LEU A 36 0.51 -10.07 9.46
C LEU A 36 1.79 -9.51 10.10
N SER A 37 2.94 -9.68 9.43
CA SER A 37 4.21 -9.09 9.88
C SER A 37 4.09 -7.57 9.98
N SER A 38 3.48 -6.95 8.97
CA SER A 38 3.28 -5.50 8.93
C SER A 38 2.35 -4.99 10.04
N THR A 39 1.28 -5.71 10.35
CA THR A 39 0.39 -5.42 11.50
C THR A 39 1.17 -5.48 12.81
N LEU A 40 2.00 -6.51 13.01
CA LEU A 40 2.82 -6.66 14.22
C LEU A 40 3.83 -5.52 14.37
N PHE A 41 4.53 -5.16 13.29
CA PHE A 41 5.50 -4.04 13.32
C PHE A 41 4.84 -2.73 13.75
N TRP A 42 3.64 -2.45 13.25
CA TRP A 42 2.90 -1.26 13.65
C TRP A 42 2.48 -1.30 15.12
N LEU A 43 1.94 -2.43 15.60
CA LEU A 43 1.54 -2.58 17.00
C LEU A 43 2.73 -2.43 17.96
N VAL A 44 3.86 -3.07 17.64
CA VAL A 44 5.11 -2.92 18.42
C VAL A 44 5.55 -1.47 18.45
N SER A 45 5.44 -0.74 17.32
CA SER A 45 5.81 0.67 17.28
C SER A 45 4.97 1.52 18.24
N LEU A 46 3.67 1.28 18.32
CA LEU A 46 2.79 2.00 19.25
C LEU A 46 3.04 1.62 20.70
N ILE A 47 3.32 0.33 21.00
CA ILE A 47 3.63 -0.11 22.36
C ILE A 47 4.90 0.56 22.87
N LEU A 48 5.98 0.56 22.06
CA LEU A 48 7.24 1.22 22.41
C LEU A 48 7.03 2.71 22.66
N LEU A 49 6.27 3.36 21.79
CA LEU A 49 6.00 4.78 21.90
C LEU A 49 5.11 5.12 23.12
N SER A 50 4.10 4.29 23.40
CA SER A 50 3.25 4.44 24.58
C SER A 50 4.05 4.23 25.87
N ALA A 51 4.97 3.26 25.90
CA ALA A 51 5.87 3.04 27.03
C ALA A 51 6.82 4.23 27.24
N ALA A 52 7.37 4.79 26.16
CA ALA A 52 8.21 5.98 26.22
C ALA A 52 7.43 7.17 26.81
N TRP A 53 6.24 7.48 26.26
CA TRP A 53 5.42 8.59 26.77
C TRP A 53 4.96 8.38 28.21
N ARG A 54 4.74 7.14 28.65
CA ARG A 54 4.40 6.86 30.06
C ARG A 54 5.49 7.28 31.04
N ALA A 55 6.76 7.24 30.64
CA ALA A 55 7.89 7.67 31.47
C ALA A 55 8.00 9.20 31.63
N PHE A 56 7.43 9.98 30.69
CA PHE A 56 7.55 11.45 30.65
C PHE A 56 6.32 12.21 31.22
N LEU A 57 5.38 11.53 31.88
CA LEU A 57 4.11 12.12 32.34
C LEU A 57 4.15 12.68 33.79
N PRO A 58 4.85 13.81 34.01
CA PRO A 58 4.33 14.82 34.94
C PRO A 58 4.31 16.22 34.30
N ILE A 59 3.80 16.35 33.07
CA ILE A 59 3.57 17.66 32.43
C ILE A 59 2.12 18.08 32.70
N LYS A 60 1.89 19.28 33.25
CA LYS A 60 0.53 19.79 33.57
C LYS A 60 -0.37 19.80 32.33
N SER A 61 -1.48 19.07 32.42
CA SER A 61 -2.27 18.50 31.30
C SER A 61 -3.37 19.39 30.69
N SER A 62 -3.22 20.71 30.63
CA SER A 62 -4.29 21.61 30.11
C SER A 62 -3.98 22.26 28.75
N ALA A 63 -2.88 21.90 28.10
CA ALA A 63 -2.40 22.59 26.91
C ALA A 63 -2.57 21.75 25.63
N LEU A 64 -3.24 22.30 24.62
CA LEU A 64 -3.35 21.75 23.25
C LEU A 64 -1.98 21.33 22.68
N TRP A 65 -0.91 22.02 23.07
CA TRP A 65 0.47 21.73 22.75
C TRP A 65 0.91 20.30 23.10
N ALA A 66 0.40 19.73 24.19
CA ALA A 66 0.73 18.35 24.57
C ALA A 66 0.22 17.35 23.53
N TYR A 67 -1.01 17.52 23.04
CA TYR A 67 -1.57 16.66 21.98
C TYR A 67 -0.78 16.80 20.68
N VAL A 68 -0.38 18.02 20.32
CA VAL A 68 0.43 18.26 19.11
C VAL A 68 1.78 17.57 19.21
N ILE A 69 2.48 17.69 20.34
CA ILE A 69 3.79 17.05 20.54
C ILE A 69 3.66 15.52 20.48
N VAL A 70 2.63 14.94 21.12
CA VAL A 70 2.37 13.50 21.05
C VAL A 70 2.12 13.07 19.61
N ILE A 71 1.27 13.79 18.86
CA ILE A 71 0.99 13.46 17.46
C ILE A 71 2.25 13.53 16.60
N VAL A 72 3.00 14.63 16.69
CA VAL A 72 4.20 14.83 15.88
C VAL A 72 5.23 13.74 16.17
N THR A 73 5.54 13.49 17.45
CA THR A 73 6.49 12.43 17.82
C THR A 73 6.01 11.04 17.40
N SER A 74 4.70 10.76 17.49
CA SER A 74 4.11 9.49 17.09
C SER A 74 4.20 9.25 15.59
N VAL A 75 3.80 10.24 14.80
CA VAL A 75 3.83 10.15 13.33
C VAL A 75 5.27 10.04 12.85
N SER A 76 6.20 10.84 13.40
CA SER A 76 7.62 10.75 13.05
C SER A 76 8.20 9.37 13.36
N PHE A 77 7.87 8.78 14.51
CA PHE A 77 8.32 7.44 14.86
C PHE A 77 7.72 6.38 13.92
N GLN A 78 6.43 6.46 13.61
CA GLN A 78 5.76 5.54 12.69
C GLN A 78 6.33 5.61 11.26
N GLU A 79 6.65 6.80 10.75
CA GLU A 79 7.35 6.96 9.46
C GLU A 79 8.79 6.42 9.51
N GLY A 80 9.48 6.56 10.65
CA GLY A 80 10.78 5.93 10.87
C GLY A 80 10.71 4.40 10.80
N VAL A 81 9.71 3.80 11.45
CA VAL A 81 9.47 2.35 11.40
C VAL A 81 9.12 1.90 9.98
N ARG A 82 8.41 2.71 9.19
CA ARG A 82 8.12 2.42 7.78
C ARG A 82 9.40 2.22 6.95
N LEU A 83 10.43 3.04 7.17
CA LEU A 83 11.74 2.89 6.53
C LEU A 83 12.45 1.60 6.96
N VAL A 84 12.38 1.26 8.24
CA VAL A 84 12.95 0.01 8.77
C VAL A 84 12.24 -1.19 8.16
N PHE A 85 10.91 -1.16 8.11
CA PHE A 85 10.09 -2.21 7.51
C PHE A 85 10.40 -2.39 6.02
N TRP A 86 10.61 -1.30 5.27
CA TRP A 86 11.10 -1.37 3.88
C TRP A 86 12.44 -2.10 3.75
N LYS A 87 13.42 -1.76 4.59
CA LYS A 87 14.74 -2.42 4.57
C LYS A 87 14.64 -3.91 4.91
N LEU A 88 13.82 -4.26 5.89
CA LEU A 88 13.58 -5.65 6.26
C LEU A 88 12.87 -6.42 5.14
N TYR A 89 11.86 -5.80 4.52
CA TYR A 89 11.13 -6.37 3.39
C TYR A 89 12.07 -6.65 2.20
N LYS A 90 12.93 -5.69 1.84
CA LYS A 90 13.95 -5.88 0.79
C LYS A 90 14.87 -7.06 1.09
N LYS A 91 15.34 -7.17 2.34
CA LYS A 91 16.16 -8.31 2.79
C LYS A 91 15.41 -9.64 2.69
N LEU A 92 14.12 -9.66 3.02
CA LEU A 92 13.27 -10.85 2.88
C LEU A 92 13.09 -11.25 1.41
N GLU A 93 12.85 -10.28 0.53
CA GLU A 93 12.71 -10.49 -0.91
C GLU A 93 13.99 -11.09 -1.52
N GLU A 94 15.17 -10.57 -1.16
CA GLU A 94 16.46 -11.10 -1.58
C GLU A 94 16.68 -12.55 -1.11
N MET A 95 16.35 -12.85 0.14
CA MET A 95 16.44 -14.20 0.70
C MET A 95 15.49 -15.18 0.00
N LEU A 96 14.27 -14.74 -0.29
CA LEU A 96 13.29 -15.58 -0.97
C LEU A 96 13.70 -15.87 -2.42
N ASN A 97 14.21 -14.85 -3.13
CA ASN A 97 14.72 -15.01 -4.49
C ASN A 97 15.92 -15.95 -4.52
N ALA A 98 16.85 -15.82 -3.57
CA ALA A 98 17.99 -16.73 -3.45
C ALA A 98 17.55 -18.19 -3.14
N PHE A 99 16.49 -18.37 -2.34
CA PHE A 99 15.93 -19.70 -2.09
C PHE A 99 15.25 -20.27 -3.34
N ALA A 100 14.43 -19.46 -4.03
CA ALA A 100 13.77 -19.85 -5.27
C ALA A 100 14.78 -20.25 -6.37
N ASP A 101 15.90 -19.55 -6.49
CA ASP A 101 16.99 -19.90 -7.42
C ASP A 101 17.69 -21.21 -7.06
N ARG A 102 17.82 -21.50 -5.75
CA ARG A 102 18.38 -22.79 -5.29
C ARG A 102 17.41 -23.94 -5.50
N THR A 103 16.12 -23.73 -5.28
CA THR A 103 15.09 -24.77 -5.46
C THR A 103 14.76 -25.01 -6.94
N SER A 104 14.81 -23.97 -7.78
CA SER A 104 14.53 -24.08 -9.23
C SER A 104 15.68 -24.68 -10.05
N LYS A 105 16.89 -24.74 -9.51
CA LYS A 105 18.02 -25.48 -10.08
C LYS A 105 18.06 -26.88 -9.46
N PRO A 106 17.45 -27.92 -10.06
CA PRO A 106 17.71 -29.30 -9.63
C PRO A 106 19.22 -29.57 -9.73
N ARG A 107 19.74 -30.47 -8.88
CA ARG A 107 21.14 -30.93 -9.03
C ARG A 107 21.27 -31.61 -10.40
N LEU A 108 21.77 -30.86 -11.37
CA LEU A 108 22.05 -31.38 -12.70
C LEU A 108 22.97 -32.58 -12.56
N PHE A 109 22.52 -33.72 -13.09
CA PHE A 109 23.35 -34.91 -13.21
C PHE A 109 24.55 -34.56 -14.11
N LEU A 110 25.68 -35.25 -13.94
CA LEU A 110 26.95 -34.91 -14.58
C LEU A 110 26.83 -34.76 -16.13
N THR A 111 25.86 -35.44 -16.72
CA THR A 111 25.50 -35.43 -18.14
C THR A 111 24.98 -34.08 -18.64
N ASP A 112 24.15 -33.34 -17.89
CA ASP A 112 23.66 -32.03 -18.31
C ASP A 112 24.78 -30.97 -18.28
N LYS A 113 25.75 -31.11 -17.38
CA LYS A 113 26.94 -30.24 -17.36
C LYS A 113 27.82 -30.42 -18.59
N MET A 114 27.92 -31.65 -19.10
CA MET A 114 28.65 -31.93 -20.35
C MET A 114 27.91 -31.33 -21.57
N GLN A 115 26.58 -31.35 -21.57
CA GLN A 115 25.77 -30.84 -22.69
C GLN A 115 25.76 -29.30 -22.78
N ILE A 116 25.83 -28.60 -21.64
CA ILE A 116 25.97 -27.13 -21.60
C ILE A 116 27.39 -26.68 -22.01
N GLY A 117 28.42 -27.48 -21.75
CA GLY A 117 29.79 -27.26 -22.24
C GLY A 117 29.94 -27.40 -23.76
N LEU A 118 29.01 -28.09 -24.42
CA LEU A 118 28.93 -28.32 -25.87
C LEU A 118 27.92 -27.39 -26.58
N GLY A 119 27.51 -26.30 -25.94
CA GLY A 119 26.52 -25.35 -26.47
C GLY A 119 26.85 -24.88 -27.90
N PRO A 120 25.92 -25.02 -28.86
CA PRO A 120 26.20 -24.82 -30.28
C PRO A 120 26.62 -23.38 -30.62
N LYS A 121 27.66 -23.27 -31.46
CA LYS A 121 28.34 -22.08 -32.02
C LYS A 121 27.44 -20.94 -32.57
N TRP A 122 26.12 -21.08 -32.56
CA TRP A 122 25.14 -20.19 -33.18
C TRP A 122 24.94 -18.84 -32.46
N MET A 123 25.32 -18.69 -31.18
CA MET A 123 25.20 -17.40 -30.47
C MET A 123 26.04 -16.27 -31.08
N ARG A 124 27.14 -16.56 -31.80
CA ARG A 124 27.95 -15.53 -32.47
C ARG A 124 27.34 -14.96 -33.76
N LYS A 125 26.30 -15.60 -34.32
CA LYS A 125 25.69 -15.16 -35.59
C LYS A 125 24.59 -14.11 -35.39
N VAL A 126 24.09 -13.96 -34.16
CA VAL A 126 22.98 -13.04 -33.82
C VAL A 126 23.46 -11.59 -33.63
N GLU A 127 24.69 -11.36 -33.18
CA GLU A 127 25.27 -10.00 -33.08
C GLU A 127 25.54 -9.34 -34.44
N GLY A 128 25.62 -10.12 -35.52
CA GLY A 128 25.80 -9.60 -36.88
C GLY A 128 24.54 -8.95 -37.47
N CYS A 129 23.34 -9.43 -37.11
CA CYS A 129 22.07 -8.90 -37.64
C CYS A 129 21.61 -7.62 -36.95
N ILE A 130 22.02 -7.37 -35.70
CA ILE A 130 21.54 -6.20 -34.92
C ILE A 130 22.13 -4.89 -35.43
N ARG A 131 23.18 -4.92 -36.28
CA ARG A 131 23.86 -3.72 -36.79
C ARG A 131 23.29 -3.18 -38.11
N ALA A 132 22.19 -3.73 -38.61
CA ALA A 132 21.54 -3.28 -39.84
C ALA A 132 20.02 -3.18 -39.64
N LEU A 133 19.50 -1.99 -39.28
CA LEU A 133 18.32 -1.35 -39.90
C LEU A 133 17.87 -0.06 -39.13
N PRO A 134 17.45 1.00 -39.84
CA PRO A 134 17.13 2.35 -39.32
C PRO A 134 15.62 2.59 -39.07
N GLY A 135 15.26 3.78 -38.57
CA GLY A 135 13.95 4.24 -38.07
C GLY A 135 12.71 4.05 -38.97
N SER A 136 11.49 4.31 -38.49
CA SER A 136 10.89 5.65 -38.41
C SER A 136 9.53 5.61 -37.71
N ASP A 137 9.12 6.76 -37.18
CA ASP A 137 7.85 7.16 -36.56
C ASP A 137 6.58 6.72 -37.33
N VAL A 138 5.44 6.58 -36.63
CA VAL A 138 4.09 7.00 -37.09
C VAL A 138 2.96 6.63 -36.09
N LEU A 139 2.16 7.66 -35.81
CA LEU A 139 0.74 7.71 -35.38
C LEU A 139 0.33 7.68 -33.89
N TYR A 140 0.10 8.91 -33.44
CA TYR A 140 -0.91 9.39 -32.50
C TYR A 140 -2.31 8.75 -32.63
N GLY A 141 -2.99 8.60 -31.47
CA GLY A 141 -4.42 8.91 -31.32
C GLY A 141 -5.38 7.74 -31.01
N LEU A 142 -5.86 7.63 -29.76
CA LEU A 142 -7.29 7.74 -29.42
C LEU A 142 -7.54 7.67 -27.90
N ASN A 143 -8.55 8.43 -27.46
CA ASN A 143 -8.99 8.63 -26.09
C ASN A 143 -9.97 7.54 -25.58
N THR A 144 -10.09 7.50 -24.24
CA THR A 144 -11.28 7.20 -23.41
C THR A 144 -11.73 5.75 -23.12
N VAL A 145 -11.46 5.35 -21.86
CA VAL A 145 -12.40 4.81 -20.84
C VAL A 145 -13.20 3.53 -21.14
N ARG A 146 -12.83 2.41 -20.49
CA ARG A 146 -13.56 1.67 -19.41
C ARG A 146 -13.00 0.24 -19.26
N SER A 147 -12.91 -0.25 -18.02
CA SER A 147 -12.69 -1.65 -17.62
C SER A 147 -11.23 -2.17 -17.59
N VAL A 148 -10.50 -1.87 -16.51
CA VAL A 148 -9.04 -2.15 -16.38
C VAL A 148 -8.70 -3.54 -15.80
N GLN A 149 -9.65 -4.36 -15.32
CA GLN A 149 -9.28 -5.67 -14.75
C GLN A 149 -9.29 -6.82 -15.79
N GLY A 150 -10.14 -6.74 -16.83
CA GLY A 150 -10.29 -7.77 -17.86
C GLY A 150 -9.72 -7.40 -19.25
N LEU A 151 -9.35 -6.14 -19.45
CA LEU A 151 -8.84 -5.63 -20.73
C LEU A 151 -7.31 -5.71 -20.84
N LEU A 152 -6.58 -5.84 -19.73
CA LEU A 152 -5.10 -5.82 -19.72
C LEU A 152 -4.47 -7.03 -20.43
N HIS A 153 -5.08 -8.22 -20.34
CA HIS A 153 -4.60 -9.38 -21.09
C HIS A 153 -4.92 -9.26 -22.59
N ARG A 154 -6.15 -8.85 -22.93
CA ARG A 154 -6.60 -8.71 -24.33
C ARG A 154 -5.92 -7.56 -25.09
N HIS A 155 -5.67 -6.43 -24.43
CA HIS A 155 -5.05 -5.28 -25.06
C HIS A 155 -3.52 -5.44 -25.19
N LEU A 156 -2.88 -6.13 -24.25
CA LEU A 156 -1.46 -6.50 -24.37
C LEU A 156 -1.29 -7.50 -25.52
N ASP A 157 -2.13 -8.52 -25.61
CA ASP A 157 -2.07 -9.48 -26.73
C ASP A 157 -2.45 -8.81 -28.08
N ALA A 158 -3.36 -7.82 -28.11
CA ALA A 158 -3.70 -7.07 -29.33
C ALA A 158 -2.61 -6.08 -29.79
N LEU A 159 -1.93 -5.39 -28.87
CA LEU A 159 -0.79 -4.51 -29.18
C LEU A 159 0.45 -5.31 -29.58
N LEU A 160 0.69 -6.44 -28.92
CA LEU A 160 1.73 -7.41 -29.27
C LEU A 160 1.50 -8.09 -30.62
N ASN A 161 0.28 -8.07 -31.15
CA ASN A 161 -0.07 -8.64 -32.46
C ASN A 161 -0.03 -7.60 -33.59
N ARG A 162 -0.15 -6.29 -33.27
CA ARG A 162 -0.06 -5.19 -34.26
C ARG A 162 1.36 -4.70 -34.49
N GLN A 163 2.24 -4.80 -33.50
CA GLN A 163 3.67 -4.58 -33.67
C GLN A 163 4.30 -5.96 -33.79
N GLU A 164 5.01 -6.24 -34.89
CA GLU A 164 5.83 -7.44 -35.05
C GLU A 164 7.01 -7.42 -34.06
N PHE A 165 6.72 -7.48 -32.76
CA PHE A 165 7.73 -7.66 -31.74
C PHE A 165 8.28 -9.09 -31.87
N PRO A 166 9.61 -9.26 -32.00
CA PRO A 166 10.21 -10.59 -31.98
C PRO A 166 9.76 -11.34 -30.72
N HIS A 167 9.51 -12.64 -30.83
CA HIS A 167 8.95 -13.49 -29.76
C HIS A 167 9.67 -13.33 -28.40
N HIS A 168 10.95 -12.95 -28.43
CA HIS A 168 11.77 -12.66 -27.26
C HIS A 168 11.37 -11.35 -26.54
N GLY A 169 11.08 -10.27 -27.28
CA GLY A 169 10.65 -8.99 -26.71
C GLY A 169 9.30 -9.10 -25.98
N ARG A 170 8.37 -9.91 -26.50
CA ARG A 170 7.09 -10.20 -25.84
C ARG A 170 7.26 -10.90 -24.50
N MET A 171 8.25 -11.79 -24.41
CA MET A 171 8.54 -12.55 -23.20
C MET A 171 9.14 -11.65 -22.10
N TRP A 172 10.05 -10.74 -22.48
CA TRP A 172 10.62 -9.74 -21.58
C TRP A 172 9.58 -8.75 -21.07
N ALA A 173 8.72 -8.22 -21.93
CA ALA A 173 7.62 -7.33 -21.52
C ALA A 173 6.67 -8.03 -20.54
N LYS A 174 6.26 -9.27 -20.82
CA LYS A 174 5.42 -10.08 -19.92
C LYS A 174 6.11 -10.32 -18.57
N LYS A 175 7.43 -10.55 -18.54
CA LYS A 175 8.21 -10.72 -17.31
C LYS A 175 8.27 -9.44 -16.47
N LEU A 176 8.57 -8.29 -17.08
CA LEU A 176 8.64 -6.98 -16.41
C LEU A 176 7.30 -6.57 -15.79
N VAL A 177 6.20 -6.78 -16.50
CA VAL A 177 4.84 -6.53 -16.00
C VAL A 177 4.52 -7.45 -14.82
N HIS A 178 4.95 -8.71 -14.87
CA HIS A 178 4.72 -9.68 -13.80
C HIS A 178 5.46 -9.29 -12.51
N GLU A 179 6.75 -8.96 -12.61
CA GLU A 179 7.57 -8.49 -11.48
C GLU A 179 7.00 -7.22 -10.84
N THR A 180 6.60 -6.25 -11.67
CA THR A 180 5.98 -5.01 -11.20
C THR A 180 4.66 -5.26 -10.46
N LYS A 181 3.81 -6.15 -10.99
CA LYS A 181 2.54 -6.51 -10.36
C LYS A 181 2.74 -7.19 -9.01
N ILE A 182 3.68 -8.13 -8.93
CA ILE A 182 4.02 -8.83 -7.69
C ILE A 182 4.49 -7.83 -6.64
N ARG A 183 5.38 -6.91 -7.01
CA ARG A 183 5.89 -5.89 -6.10
C ARG A 183 4.80 -4.99 -5.54
N LEU A 184 3.90 -4.49 -6.40
CA LEU A 184 2.76 -3.67 -5.96
C LEU A 184 1.84 -4.42 -5.01
N LEU A 185 1.63 -5.72 -5.22
CA LEU A 185 0.82 -6.57 -4.34
C LEU A 185 1.42 -6.71 -2.95
N PHE A 186 2.74 -6.86 -2.82
CA PHE A 186 3.41 -6.86 -1.51
C PHE A 186 3.31 -5.52 -0.81
N CYS A 187 3.54 -4.43 -1.54
CA CYS A 187 3.40 -3.09 -0.98
C CYS A 187 1.97 -2.85 -0.48
N ALA A 188 0.96 -3.31 -1.24
CA ALA A 188 -0.44 -3.22 -0.86
C ALA A 188 -0.76 -4.11 0.35
N ALA A 189 -0.22 -5.33 0.43
CA ALA A 189 -0.41 -6.20 1.59
C ALA A 189 0.21 -5.63 2.87
N GLY A 190 1.42 -5.07 2.79
CA GLY A 190 2.06 -4.38 3.91
C GLY A 190 1.34 -3.09 4.32
N GLY A 191 0.91 -2.28 3.35
CA GLY A 191 0.08 -1.11 3.62
C GLY A 191 -1.23 -1.46 4.30
N LEU A 192 -1.91 -2.50 3.80
CA LEU A 192 -3.16 -2.97 4.37
C LEU A 192 -2.97 -3.48 5.80
N GLY A 193 -1.86 -4.15 6.10
CA GLY A 193 -1.54 -4.60 7.46
C GLY A 193 -1.47 -3.45 8.47
N HIS A 194 -0.84 -2.34 8.11
CA HIS A 194 -0.83 -1.12 8.93
C HIS A 194 -2.22 -0.49 9.06
N GLY A 195 -2.93 -0.33 7.94
CA GLY A 195 -4.26 0.29 7.93
C GLY A 195 -5.29 -0.50 8.74
N VAL A 196 -5.26 -1.84 8.64
CA VAL A 196 -6.11 -2.75 9.42
C VAL A 196 -5.72 -2.69 10.90
N ALA A 197 -4.43 -2.65 11.25
CA ALA A 197 -4.00 -2.54 12.64
C ALA A 197 -4.57 -1.25 13.28
N HIS A 198 -4.44 -0.13 12.57
CA HIS A 198 -5.01 1.15 13.00
C HIS A 198 -6.53 1.09 13.17
N ALA A 199 -7.24 0.55 12.18
CA ALA A 199 -8.69 0.44 12.23
C ALA A 199 -9.18 -0.50 13.34
N VAL A 200 -8.52 -1.64 13.53
CA VAL A 200 -8.85 -2.62 14.58
C VAL A 200 -8.58 -2.03 15.97
N PHE A 201 -7.45 -1.38 16.20
CA PHE A 201 -7.16 -0.73 17.49
C PHE A 201 -8.26 0.27 17.87
N PHE A 202 -8.71 1.05 16.88
CA PHE A 202 -9.76 2.03 17.07
C PHE A 202 -11.14 1.40 17.26
N CYS A 203 -11.50 0.35 16.49
CA CYS A 203 -12.73 -0.41 16.68
C CYS A 203 -12.79 -1.12 18.04
N LEU A 204 -11.70 -1.75 18.48
CA LEU A 204 -11.62 -2.44 19.77
C LEU A 204 -11.85 -1.49 20.95
N SER A 205 -11.30 -0.27 20.85
CA SER A 205 -11.47 0.78 21.87
C SER A 205 -12.93 1.24 22.02
N LEU A 206 -13.75 1.02 20.99
CA LEU A 206 -15.15 1.47 20.93
C LEU A 206 -16.16 0.32 20.92
N LEU A 207 -15.70 -0.93 21.05
CA LEU A 207 -16.54 -2.11 20.87
C LEU A 207 -17.62 -2.24 21.94
N THR A 208 -17.25 -2.05 23.22
CA THR A 208 -18.20 -2.20 24.35
C THR A 208 -19.31 -1.15 24.29
N PRO A 209 -19.04 0.15 24.05
CA PRO A 209 -20.11 1.13 23.87
C PRO A 209 -20.94 0.94 22.59
N ALA A 210 -20.35 0.41 21.52
CA ALA A 210 -21.02 0.28 20.22
C ALA A 210 -22.17 -0.75 20.21
N PHE A 211 -22.13 -1.78 21.06
CA PHE A 211 -23.20 -2.78 21.21
C PHE A 211 -24.25 -2.41 22.27
N GLY A 212 -24.11 -1.28 22.95
CA GLY A 212 -25.08 -0.81 23.94
C GLY A 212 -26.42 -0.41 23.31
N GLY A 213 -27.49 -0.31 24.12
CA GLY A 213 -28.86 -0.02 23.67
C GLY A 213 -29.12 1.38 23.09
N ALA A 214 -28.23 2.35 23.30
CA ALA A 214 -28.39 3.75 22.86
C ALA A 214 -27.31 4.20 21.85
N THR A 215 -27.61 5.21 21.03
CA THR A 215 -26.63 5.95 20.22
C THR A 215 -25.99 7.05 21.06
N TYR A 216 -24.68 7.25 20.91
CA TYR A 216 -23.96 8.30 21.63
C TYR A 216 -23.68 9.50 20.72
N TYR A 217 -24.11 10.68 21.17
CA TYR A 217 -23.84 11.96 20.53
C TYR A 217 -23.00 12.81 21.49
N VAL A 218 -22.05 13.56 20.94
CA VAL A 218 -21.19 14.46 21.70
C VAL A 218 -21.70 15.89 21.52
N GLU A 219 -21.69 16.72 22.57
CA GLU A 219 -22.17 18.12 22.49
C GLU A 219 -21.44 18.94 21.43
N ARG A 220 -20.14 18.67 21.23
CA ARG A 220 -19.34 19.28 20.16
C ARG A 220 -19.86 18.93 18.75
N CYS A 221 -20.63 17.85 18.61
CA CYS A 221 -21.04 17.24 17.35
C CYS A 221 -22.40 16.54 17.48
N SER A 222 -23.46 17.32 17.67
CA SER A 222 -24.83 16.81 17.83
C SER A 222 -25.47 16.30 16.54
N HIS A 223 -24.97 16.73 15.37
CA HIS A 223 -25.54 16.40 14.06
C HIS A 223 -25.20 14.99 13.56
N MET A 224 -24.18 14.32 14.11
CA MET A 224 -23.73 12.99 13.66
C MET A 224 -23.37 12.10 14.86
N PRO A 225 -23.74 10.81 14.86
CA PRO A 225 -23.40 9.93 15.97
C PRO A 225 -21.89 9.69 16.05
N PHE A 226 -21.38 9.61 17.28
CA PHE A 226 -19.95 9.44 17.58
C PHE A 226 -19.34 8.20 16.91
N PHE A 227 -20.09 7.09 16.87
CA PHE A 227 -19.64 5.85 16.25
C PHE A 227 -19.50 5.94 14.73
N LEU A 228 -20.32 6.77 14.07
CA LEU A 228 -20.20 6.99 12.63
C LEU A 228 -18.97 7.84 12.31
N ILE A 229 -18.76 8.93 13.05
CA ILE A 229 -17.54 9.76 12.95
C ILE A 229 -16.30 8.89 13.08
N SER A 230 -16.31 8.07 14.12
CA SER A 230 -15.28 7.10 14.44
C SER A 230 -15.01 6.13 13.29
N ALA A 231 -16.05 5.50 12.74
CA ALA A 231 -15.91 4.56 11.62
C ALA A 231 -15.35 5.23 10.36
N VAL A 232 -15.77 6.46 10.05
CA VAL A 232 -15.31 7.21 8.87
C VAL A 232 -13.85 7.65 9.03
N ILE A 233 -13.45 8.14 10.21
CA ILE A 233 -12.06 8.49 10.50
C ILE A 233 -11.17 7.24 10.38
N SER A 234 -11.62 6.12 10.93
CA SER A 234 -10.93 4.83 10.83
C SER A 234 -10.74 4.40 9.38
N LEU A 235 -11.78 4.52 8.55
CA LEU A 235 -11.69 4.23 7.12
C LEU A 235 -10.69 5.16 6.41
N ALA A 236 -10.72 6.46 6.71
CA ALA A 236 -9.80 7.42 6.11
C ALA A 236 -8.33 7.08 6.40
N PHE A 237 -7.99 6.79 7.67
CA PHE A 237 -6.63 6.36 8.03
C PHE A 237 -6.27 5.00 7.45
N LEU A 238 -7.22 4.06 7.35
CA LEU A 238 -7.00 2.77 6.69
C LEU A 238 -6.56 2.98 5.23
N LEU A 239 -7.27 3.83 4.48
CA LEU A 239 -6.93 4.15 3.10
C LEU A 239 -5.60 4.88 3.00
N ILE A 240 -5.37 5.91 3.85
CA ILE A 240 -4.12 6.66 3.87
C ILE A 240 -2.93 5.72 4.14
N HIS A 241 -2.97 4.90 5.20
CA HIS A 241 -1.89 3.96 5.51
C HIS A 241 -1.68 2.92 4.40
N THR A 242 -2.76 2.41 3.81
CA THR A 242 -2.67 1.41 2.74
C THR A 242 -1.98 1.98 1.51
N PHE A 243 -2.44 3.13 1.00
CA PHE A 243 -1.91 3.70 -0.24
C PHE A 243 -0.59 4.45 -0.03
N SER A 244 -0.41 5.15 1.09
CA SER A 244 0.87 5.81 1.41
C SER A 244 2.02 4.82 1.50
N MET A 245 1.76 3.59 1.95
CA MET A 245 2.78 2.54 1.96
C MET A 245 3.19 2.11 0.55
N VAL A 246 2.22 1.96 -0.36
CA VAL A 246 2.48 1.66 -1.77
C VAL A 246 3.32 2.77 -2.42
N ILE A 247 2.97 4.03 -2.16
CA ILE A 247 3.69 5.20 -2.67
C ILE A 247 5.11 5.25 -2.10
N ALA A 248 5.27 5.11 -0.78
CA ALA A 248 6.58 5.17 -0.12
C ALA A 248 7.51 4.06 -0.62
N PHE A 249 7.03 2.83 -0.71
CA PHE A 249 7.82 1.70 -1.18
C PHE A 249 8.24 1.86 -2.64
N ASN A 250 7.36 2.42 -3.48
CA ASN A 250 7.75 2.79 -4.84
C ASN A 250 8.83 3.87 -4.84
N GLY A 251 8.63 4.94 -4.07
CA GLY A 251 9.58 6.03 -3.90
C GLY A 251 10.95 5.57 -3.39
N TYR A 252 11.00 4.59 -2.50
CA TYR A 252 12.26 4.01 -2.00
C TYR A 252 12.96 3.11 -3.02
N ALA A 253 12.23 2.44 -3.91
CA ALA A 253 12.84 1.63 -4.96
C ALA A 253 13.36 2.46 -6.12
N GLU A 254 12.63 3.50 -6.52
CA GLU A 254 13.00 4.37 -7.64
C GLU A 254 13.85 5.59 -7.18
N SER A 255 14.19 5.65 -5.90
CA SER A 255 14.90 6.79 -5.27
C SER A 255 14.25 8.15 -5.56
N ARG A 256 12.93 8.17 -5.76
CA ARG A 256 12.18 9.35 -6.16
C ARG A 256 11.81 10.19 -4.95
N LYS A 257 12.53 11.29 -4.73
CA LYS A 257 12.39 12.14 -3.54
C LYS A 257 10.97 12.73 -3.35
N SER A 258 10.24 12.98 -4.45
CA SER A 258 8.86 13.49 -4.38
C SER A 258 7.94 12.55 -3.59
N ASP A 259 8.03 11.25 -3.87
CA ASP A 259 7.14 10.23 -3.31
C ASP A 259 7.53 9.93 -1.85
N GLN A 260 8.83 10.03 -1.54
CA GLN A 260 9.37 9.88 -0.19
C GLN A 260 8.98 11.04 0.74
N PHE A 261 8.86 12.27 0.22
CA PHE A 261 8.46 13.43 1.02
C PHE A 261 6.94 13.60 1.14
N PHE A 262 6.20 13.32 0.06
CA PHE A 262 4.74 13.42 0.05
C PHE A 262 4.09 12.59 1.15
N VAL A 263 4.59 11.38 1.37
CA VAL A 263 3.99 10.39 2.27
C VAL A 263 4.03 10.80 3.76
N PRO A 264 5.18 11.19 4.34
CA PRO A 264 5.22 11.71 5.70
C PRO A 264 4.38 12.98 5.88
N VAL A 265 4.36 13.86 4.87
CA VAL A 265 3.59 15.12 4.92
C VAL A 265 2.09 14.83 4.97
N ILE A 266 1.56 13.99 4.08
CA ILE A 266 0.12 13.71 4.07
C ILE A 266 -0.32 12.98 5.34
N HIS A 267 0.52 12.09 5.89
CA HIS A 267 0.22 11.42 7.16
C HIS A 267 0.23 12.41 8.34
N MET A 268 1.21 13.32 8.40
CA MET A 268 1.26 14.37 9.43
C MET A 268 0.06 15.32 9.33
N VAL A 269 -0.29 15.76 8.13
CA VAL A 269 -1.47 16.62 7.89
C VAL A 269 -2.74 15.91 8.33
N ALA A 270 -2.94 14.64 7.95
CA ALA A 270 -4.09 13.87 8.37
C ALA A 270 -4.14 13.70 9.91
N ALA A 271 -3.01 13.39 10.54
CA ALA A 271 -2.95 13.26 12.00
C ALA A 271 -3.29 14.57 12.72
N ILE A 272 -2.77 15.71 12.26
CA ILE A 272 -3.08 17.03 12.85
C ILE A 272 -4.53 17.42 12.60
N MET A 273 -5.09 17.12 11.43
CA MET A 273 -6.51 17.38 11.11
C MET A 273 -7.47 16.72 12.10
N THR A 274 -7.07 15.62 12.75
CA THR A 274 -7.91 14.99 13.79
C THR A 274 -8.14 15.89 15.00
N LEU A 275 -7.23 16.84 15.29
CA LEU A 275 -7.39 17.81 16.38
C LEU A 275 -8.55 18.77 16.14
N ILE A 276 -8.95 18.99 14.89
CA ILE A 276 -10.11 19.82 14.55
C ILE A 276 -11.37 19.25 15.22
N ASN A 277 -11.47 17.93 15.42
CA ASN A 277 -12.59 17.29 16.08
C ASN A 277 -12.75 17.69 17.57
N LEU A 278 -11.74 18.31 18.19
CA LEU A 278 -11.82 18.81 19.57
C LEU A 278 -12.61 20.14 19.67
N ALA A 279 -12.70 20.89 18.57
CA ALA A 279 -13.42 22.15 18.53
C ALA A 279 -14.95 21.93 18.42
N PRO A 280 -15.79 22.83 18.97
CA PRO A 280 -17.24 22.76 18.75
C PRO A 280 -17.58 22.88 17.26
N GLY A 281 -18.38 21.95 16.74
CA GLY A 281 -18.69 21.80 15.32
C GLY A 281 -17.57 21.20 14.48
N GLY A 282 -16.42 20.88 15.09
CA GLY A 282 -15.20 20.49 14.39
C GLY A 282 -15.33 19.22 13.54
N CYS A 283 -16.13 18.24 13.95
CA CYS A 283 -16.34 17.01 13.16
C CYS A 283 -16.99 17.26 11.80
N ALA A 284 -17.79 18.31 11.63
CA ALA A 284 -18.42 18.64 10.36
C ALA A 284 -17.39 19.11 9.32
N ILE A 285 -16.22 19.56 9.78
CA ILE A 285 -15.13 20.06 8.93
C ILE A 285 -13.98 19.02 8.90
N GLY A 286 -13.57 18.53 10.06
CA GLY A 286 -12.46 17.58 10.22
C GLY A 286 -12.68 16.26 9.50
N VAL A 287 -13.89 15.68 9.57
CA VAL A 287 -14.18 14.39 8.91
C VAL A 287 -14.12 14.51 7.38
N PRO A 288 -14.78 15.48 6.73
CA PRO A 288 -14.61 15.69 5.29
C PRO A 288 -13.17 15.98 4.87
N LEU A 289 -12.43 16.79 5.63
CA LEU A 289 -11.02 17.07 5.34
C LEU A 289 -10.14 15.82 5.38
N LEU A 290 -10.36 14.93 6.36
CA LEU A 290 -9.69 13.63 6.42
C LEU A 290 -10.05 12.76 5.21
N CYS A 291 -11.32 12.70 4.83
CA CYS A 291 -11.75 11.99 3.63
C CYS A 291 -11.10 12.55 2.35
N ILE A 292 -10.95 13.88 2.25
CA ILE A 292 -10.23 14.52 1.15
C ILE A 292 -8.76 14.10 1.15
N SER A 293 -8.09 14.09 2.30
CA SER A 293 -6.69 13.64 2.39
C SER A 293 -6.52 12.18 1.96
N ALA A 294 -7.48 11.30 2.30
CA ALA A 294 -7.53 9.92 1.83
C ALA A 294 -7.76 9.83 0.32
N ALA A 295 -8.68 10.62 -0.23
CA ALA A 295 -8.95 10.68 -1.67
C ALA A 295 -7.73 11.21 -2.46
N VAL A 296 -7.04 12.24 -1.96
CA VAL A 296 -5.79 12.76 -2.54
C VAL A 296 -4.71 11.69 -2.54
N THR A 297 -4.55 10.95 -1.44
CA THR A 297 -3.57 9.85 -1.35
C THR A 297 -3.89 8.74 -2.35
N LEU A 298 -5.16 8.35 -2.45
CA LEU A 298 -5.64 7.35 -3.42
C LEU A 298 -5.40 7.82 -4.86
N GLN A 299 -5.76 9.07 -5.18
CA GLN A 299 -5.57 9.65 -6.50
C GLN A 299 -4.09 9.72 -6.87
N TYR A 300 -3.22 10.10 -5.92
CA TYR A 300 -1.77 10.10 -6.13
C TYR A 300 -1.23 8.69 -6.41
N CYS A 301 -1.68 7.71 -5.62
CA CYS A 301 -1.33 6.31 -5.84
C CYS A 301 -1.78 5.82 -7.22
N TRP A 302 -3.01 6.16 -7.62
CA TRP A 302 -3.55 5.83 -8.95
C TRP A 302 -2.69 6.44 -10.06
N MET A 303 -2.38 7.73 -9.99
CA MET A 303 -1.52 8.41 -10.97
C MET A 303 -0.13 7.79 -11.06
N MET A 304 0.48 7.46 -9.92
CA MET A 304 1.78 6.77 -9.88
C MET A 304 1.73 5.41 -10.57
N VAL A 305 0.71 4.60 -10.28
CA VAL A 305 0.54 3.28 -10.91
C VAL A 305 0.30 3.43 -12.41
N CYS A 306 -0.56 4.37 -12.83
CA CYS A 306 -0.81 4.64 -14.25
C CYS A 306 0.45 5.12 -14.99
N ARG A 307 1.27 5.96 -14.37
CA ARG A 307 2.56 6.39 -14.94
C ARG A 307 3.48 5.19 -15.13
N ARG A 308 3.61 4.34 -14.12
CA ARG A 308 4.45 3.13 -14.16
C ARG A 308 4.00 2.13 -15.22
N LEU A 309 2.69 2.05 -15.49
CA LEU A 309 2.14 1.22 -16.56
C LEU A 309 2.34 1.82 -17.96
N ARG A 310 2.62 3.12 -18.08
CA ARG A 310 2.87 3.78 -19.37
C ARG A 310 4.36 3.78 -19.73
N GLU A 311 5.22 3.84 -18.72
CA GLU A 311 6.69 3.85 -18.89
C GLU A 311 7.28 2.45 -19.17
N ASN A 312 6.52 1.37 -18.94
CA ASN A 312 6.90 -0.03 -19.22
C ASN A 312 6.08 -0.62 -20.37
#